data_AF-A0A9E5TBQ5-F1
#
_entry.id   AF-A0A9E5TBQ5-F1
#
_cell.length_a   1.000
_cell.length_b   1.000
_cell.length_c   1.000
_cell.angle_alpha   90.00
_cell.angle_beta   90.00
_cell.angle_gamma   90.00
#
_symmetry.space_group_name_H-M   'P 1'
#
loop_
_entity.id
_entity.type
_entity.pdbx_description
1 polymer ?
#
loop_
_entity_poly.entity_id
_entity_poly.type
_entity_poly.pdbx_seq_one_letter_code
_entity_poly.pdbx_strand_id
1 'polypeptide(L)' 'YPPHKHDVDIPGEEACLEEVYHFRIHPSQGFGIQRIYSPEGGLDEAYVVKDGETMEIPCGYHPVVAAPGY' A
#
# COMPACT_ATOMS: atom_id res chain seq x y z
N TYR A 1 -8.88 6.07 3.97
CA TYR A 1 -10.08 5.41 3.39
C TYR A 1 -10.99 6.51 2.87
N PRO A 2 -11.49 6.40 1.63
CA PRO A 2 -11.47 5.23 0.74
C PRO A 2 -10.06 4.83 0.22
N PRO A 3 -9.88 3.61 -0.32
CA PRO A 3 -8.66 3.22 -1.02
C PRO A 3 -8.54 3.99 -2.35
N HIS A 4 -7.31 4.14 -2.86
CA HIS A 4 -7.01 4.78 -4.14
C HIS A 4 -5.96 3.98 -4.91
N LYS A 5 -5.82 4.28 -6.20
CA LYS A 5 -4.80 3.76 -7.12
C LYS A 5 -4.36 4.86 -8.09
N HIS A 6 -3.21 4.67 -8.72
CA HIS A 6 -2.60 5.58 -9.69
C HIS A 6 -1.73 4.77 -10.67
N ASP A 7 -2.33 3.75 -11.26
CA ASP A 7 -1.65 2.75 -12.11
C ASP A 7 -1.98 2.86 -13.61
N VAL A 8 -2.85 3.80 -13.99
CA VAL A 8 -3.20 4.09 -15.38
C VAL A 8 -3.23 5.59 -15.67
N ASP A 9 -2.89 5.96 -16.90
CA ASP A 9 -2.96 7.35 -17.38
C ASP A 9 -4.33 7.61 -18.04
N ILE A 10 -5.22 8.28 -17.29
CA ILE A 10 -6.56 8.69 -17.76
C ILE A 10 -6.66 10.22 -17.61
N PRO A 11 -6.57 10.98 -18.71
CA PRO A 11 -6.56 12.45 -18.66
C PRO A 11 -7.71 13.05 -17.86
N GLY A 12 -7.38 13.72 -16.75
CA GLY A 12 -8.34 14.39 -15.87
C GLY A 12 -8.93 13.52 -14.75
N GLU A 13 -8.58 12.23 -14.70
CA GLU A 13 -9.10 11.29 -13.69
C GLU A 13 -7.98 10.59 -12.91
N GLU A 14 -6.95 10.08 -13.60
CA GLU A 14 -5.87 9.29 -13.00
C GLU A 14 -4.54 9.55 -13.73
N ALA A 15 -3.42 9.49 -13.01
CA ALA A 15 -2.09 9.52 -13.58
C ALA A 15 -1.35 8.24 -13.19
N CYS A 16 -0.53 7.72 -14.10
CA CYS A 16 0.36 6.59 -13.80
C CYS A 16 1.55 7.10 -12.96
N LEU A 17 1.58 6.76 -11.68
CA LEU A 17 2.57 7.19 -10.70
C LEU A 17 3.12 5.97 -9.95
N GLU A 18 4.43 5.87 -9.87
CA GLU A 18 5.08 4.88 -9.00
C GLU A 18 5.00 5.35 -7.54
N GLU A 19 4.73 4.44 -6.61
CA GLU A 19 4.71 4.75 -5.17
C GLU A 19 5.52 3.74 -4.37
N VAL A 20 6.23 4.26 -3.37
CA VAL A 20 7.02 3.46 -2.43
C VAL A 20 6.68 3.89 -1.02
N TYR A 21 6.37 2.92 -0.17
CA TYR A 21 6.17 3.10 1.26
C TYR A 21 7.45 2.73 2.01
N HIS A 22 7.92 3.61 2.89
CA HIS A 22 8.92 3.27 3.91
C HIS A 22 8.27 3.34 5.28
N PHE A 23 8.13 2.19 5.95
CA PHE A 23 7.37 2.07 7.18
C PHE A 23 8.23 2.40 8.39
N ARG A 24 7.73 3.30 9.23
CA ARG A 24 8.27 3.56 10.57
C ARG A 24 7.18 3.28 11.60
N ILE A 25 7.49 2.47 12.61
CA ILE A 25 6.50 1.97 13.60
C ILE A 25 7.01 2.26 15.01
N HIS A 26 6.11 2.68 15.91
CA HIS A 26 6.48 2.98 17.29
C HIS A 26 5.40 2.50 18.29
N PRO A 27 5.73 1.53 19.18
CA PRO A 27 7.05 0.89 19.38
C PRO A 27 7.55 0.02 18.21
N SER A 28 8.88 -0.08 18.02
CA SER A 28 9.50 -0.69 16.83
C SER A 28 9.24 -2.19 16.64
N GLN A 29 8.76 -2.89 17.67
CA GLN A 29 8.34 -4.29 17.59
C GLN A 29 6.91 -4.47 17.02
N GLY A 30 6.22 -3.37 16.73
CA GLY A 30 4.89 -3.38 16.13
C GLY A 30 4.86 -3.85 14.68
N PHE A 31 3.67 -3.85 14.10
CA PHE A 31 3.46 -4.21 12.70
C PHE A 31 2.25 -3.50 12.10
N GLY A 32 2.21 -3.44 10.78
CA GLY A 32 1.04 -3.07 9.99
C GLY A 32 0.70 -4.17 8.99
N ILE A 33 -0.41 -3.98 8.27
CA ILE A 33 -0.75 -4.78 7.10
C ILE A 33 -0.92 -3.84 5.92
N GLN A 34 -0.14 -4.05 4.86
CA GLN A 34 -0.33 -3.45 3.54
C GLN A 34 -1.08 -4.48 2.68
N ARG A 35 -2.28 -4.14 2.23
CA ARG A 35 -2.97 -4.92 1.19
C ARG A 35 -2.73 -4.23 -0.15
N ILE A 36 -2.44 -5.00 -1.20
CA ILE A 36 -2.34 -4.52 -2.58
C ILE A 36 -3.28 -5.37 -3.41
N TYR A 37 -4.25 -4.75 -4.07
CA TYR A 37 -5.23 -5.48 -4.87
C TYR A 37 -5.62 -4.75 -6.16
N SER A 38 -5.72 -5.51 -7.25
CA SER A 38 -6.17 -5.09 -8.56
C SER A 38 -7.14 -6.16 -9.09
N PRO A 39 -8.46 -5.92 -9.04
CA PRO A 39 -9.45 -6.85 -9.59
C PRO A 39 -9.22 -7.16 -11.07
N GLU A 40 -8.74 -6.19 -11.84
CA GLU A 40 -8.46 -6.30 -13.26
C GLU A 40 -7.16 -7.06 -13.54
N GLY A 41 -6.17 -6.90 -12.66
CA GLY A 41 -4.84 -7.52 -12.77
C GLY A 41 -4.71 -8.91 -12.11
N GLY A 42 -5.75 -9.38 -11.41
CA GLY A 42 -5.71 -10.66 -10.69
C GLY A 42 -4.76 -10.67 -9.49
N LEU A 43 -4.46 -9.50 -8.93
CA LEU A 43 -3.61 -9.33 -7.75
C LEU A 43 -4.50 -9.07 -6.52
N ASP A 44 -4.29 -9.80 -5.44
CA ASP A 44 -4.91 -9.51 -4.13
C ASP A 44 -4.04 -10.12 -3.02
N GLU A 45 -3.06 -9.36 -2.58
CA GLU A 45 -2.05 -9.81 -1.64
C GLU A 45 -2.08 -8.95 -0.38
N ALA A 46 -1.78 -9.57 0.76
CA ALA A 46 -1.65 -8.90 2.05
C ALA A 46 -0.29 -9.21 2.68
N TYR A 47 0.46 -8.16 2.96
CA TYR A 47 1.80 -8.24 3.53
C TYR A 47 1.78 -7.70 4.96
N VAL A 48 2.41 -8.43 5.88
CA VAL A 48 2.76 -7.90 7.19
C VAL A 48 4.01 -7.04 7.02
N VAL A 49 3.94 -5.78 7.45
CA VAL A 49 5.05 -4.82 7.37
C VAL A 49 5.56 -4.46 8.77
N LYS A 50 6.87 -4.27 8.90
CA LYS A 50 7.59 -3.97 10.16
C LYS A 50 8.37 -2.66 10.08
N ASP A 51 8.86 -2.16 11.22
CA ASP A 51 9.68 -0.94 11.28
C ASP A 51 10.92 -1.07 10.39
N GLY A 52 11.14 -0.05 9.55
CA GLY A 52 12.27 0.04 8.64
C GLY A 52 12.09 -0.69 7.30
N GLU A 53 10.99 -1.41 7.09
CA GLU A 53 10.73 -2.06 5.81
C GLU A 53 10.28 -1.06 4.74
N THR A 54 10.62 -1.36 3.48
CA THR A 54 10.25 -0.57 2.31
C THR A 54 9.53 -1.46 1.31
N MET A 55 8.44 -0.96 0.74
CA MET A 55 7.62 -1.68 -0.24
C MET A 55 7.31 -0.78 -1.43
N GLU A 56 7.48 -1.32 -2.63
CA GLU A 56 6.98 -0.72 -3.87
C GLU A 56 5.53 -1.13 -4.10
N ILE A 57 4.72 -0.20 -4.59
CA ILE A 57 3.36 -0.46 -5.03
C ILE A 57 3.38 -0.59 -6.57
N PRO A 58 3.28 -1.81 -7.12
CA PRO A 58 3.41 -2.02 -8.55
C PRO A 58 2.16 -1.56 -9.33
N CYS A 59 0.98 -1.73 -8.75
CA CYS A 59 -0.30 -1.31 -9.30
C CYS A 59 -1.42 -1.54 -8.26
N GLY A 60 -2.64 -1.13 -8.61
CA GLY A 60 -3.85 -1.42 -7.86
C GLY A 60 -4.02 -0.56 -6.61
N TYR A 61 -5.05 -0.91 -5.85
CA TYR A 61 -5.40 -0.26 -4.60
C TYR A 61 -4.49 -0.73 -3.48
N HIS A 62 -3.97 0.20 -2.69
CA HIS A 62 -2.91 -0.08 -1.71
C HIS A 62 -3.21 0.49 -0.31
N PRO A 63 -4.29 0.07 0.39
CA PRO A 63 -4.55 0.52 1.75
C PRO A 63 -3.59 -0.10 2.78
N VAL A 64 -3.24 0.71 3.78
CA VAL A 64 -2.52 0.30 5.00
C VAL A 64 -3.45 0.30 6.21
N VAL A 65 -3.27 -0.69 7.09
CA VAL A 65 -3.82 -0.67 8.45
C VAL A 65 -2.69 -0.88 9.47
N ALA A 66 -2.77 -0.18 10.60
CA ALA A 66 -1.83 -0.31 11.71
C ALA A 66 -2.39 -1.24 12.79
N ALA A 67 -1.53 -2.03 13.43
CA ALA A 67 -1.92 -2.80 14.61
C ALA A 67 -2.21 -1.84 15.78
N PRO A 68 -3.30 -2.03 16.55
CA PRO A 68 -3.59 -1.18 17.70
C PRO A 68 -2.44 -1.16 18.72
N GLY A 69 -2.02 0.04 19.12
CA GLY A 69 -0.95 0.25 20.10
C GLY A 69 0.46 0.34 19.51
N TYR A 70 0.60 0.43 18.19
CA TYR A 70 1.86 0.54 17.46
C TYR A 70 1.78 1.54 16.29
#